data_AF-A0A259SU05-F1
#
_entry.id   AF-A0A259SU05-F1
#
_cell.length_a   1.000
_cell.length_b   1.000
_cell.length_c   1.000
_cell.angle_alpha   90.00
_cell.angle_beta   90.00
_cell.angle_gamma   90.00
#
_symmetry.space_group_name_H-M   'P 1'
#
loop_
_entity.id
_entity.type
_entity.pdbx_description
1 polymer ?
#
loop_
_entity_poly.entity_id
_entity_poly.type
_entity_poly.pdbx_seq_one_letter_code
_entity_poly.pdbx_strand_id
1 'polypeptide(L)'
;MIPPIPRADRFTVQDLVAEATSDLGSRPARLLATILGTVLGIGALVATVGFAQTASAQIARQFDTAAGTQMVVSPAQAQTGGSQSKSVATGRIPWDGAERVDRLAGVLASALIAEVPLGDSDSITAVPVNDPSAAPASSPALFAASAGMPEALEARVVSGRFFDGGHDARADRVAVLG
;
A
#
# COMPACT_ATOMS: atom_id res chain seq x y z
N MET A 1 47.92 -71.17 16.39
CA MET A 1 48.33 -69.76 16.24
C MET A 1 47.64 -69.25 14.97
N ILE A 2 46.60 -68.43 15.11
CA ILE A 2 45.83 -67.92 13.96
C ILE A 2 46.45 -66.58 13.55
N PRO A 3 46.86 -66.37 12.30
CA PRO A 3 47.42 -65.08 11.88
C PRO A 3 46.31 -64.02 11.90
N PRO A 4 46.57 -62.80 12.40
CA PRO A 4 45.58 -61.75 12.40
C PRO A 4 45.35 -61.25 10.97
N ILE A 5 44.09 -61.26 10.54
CA ILE A 5 43.67 -60.73 9.23
C ILE A 5 43.75 -59.20 9.29
N PRO A 6 44.52 -58.53 8.43
CA PRO A 6 44.55 -57.07 8.40
C PRO A 6 43.25 -56.57 7.77
N ARG A 7 42.35 -56.02 8.59
CA ARG A 7 41.25 -55.19 8.10
C ARG A 7 41.68 -53.74 8.13
N ALA A 8 42.14 -53.26 6.98
CA ALA A 8 42.31 -51.84 6.73
C ALA A 8 41.42 -51.42 5.55
N ASP A 9 40.10 -51.55 5.72
CA ASP A 9 39.15 -50.85 4.86
C ASP A 9 39.02 -49.42 5.37
N ARG A 10 39.86 -48.52 4.85
CA ARG A 10 39.64 -47.08 4.96
C ARG A 10 38.96 -46.63 3.68
N PHE A 11 37.64 -46.72 3.63
CA PHE A 11 36.86 -46.11 2.56
C PHE A 11 37.12 -44.61 2.55
N THR A 12 37.65 -44.12 1.44
CA THR A 12 37.77 -42.67 1.22
C THR A 12 36.38 -42.11 0.88
N VAL A 13 36.08 -40.87 1.26
CA VAL A 13 34.79 -40.23 0.98
C VAL A 13 34.45 -40.26 -0.53
N GLN A 14 35.47 -40.21 -1.39
CA GLN A 14 35.32 -40.37 -2.83
C GLN A 14 34.86 -41.77 -3.25
N ASP A 15 35.36 -42.85 -2.64
CA ASP A 15 34.90 -44.22 -2.95
C ASP A 15 33.45 -44.41 -2.52
N LEU A 16 33.07 -43.87 -1.36
CA LEU A 16 31.69 -43.89 -0.88
C LEU A 16 30.74 -43.15 -1.83
N VAL A 17 31.17 -42.00 -2.36
CA VAL A 17 30.38 -41.24 -3.34
C VAL A 17 30.30 -41.96 -4.68
N ALA A 18 31.40 -42.53 -5.15
CA ALA A 18 31.45 -43.28 -6.42
C ALA A 18 30.55 -44.52 -6.38
N GLU A 19 30.64 -45.31 -5.31
CA GLU A 19 29.80 -46.49 -5.08
C GLU A 19 28.32 -46.09 -4.95
N ALA A 20 28.03 -45.05 -4.17
CA ALA A 20 26.66 -44.53 -4.03
C ALA A 20 26.10 -44.09 -5.38
N THR A 21 26.87 -43.38 -6.22
CA THR A 21 26.42 -42.99 -7.57
C THR A 21 26.21 -44.17 -8.51
N SER A 22 26.98 -45.25 -8.35
CA SER A 22 26.80 -46.49 -9.12
C SER A 22 25.49 -47.18 -8.75
N ASP A 23 25.13 -47.19 -7.46
CA ASP A 23 23.88 -47.80 -6.97
C ASP A 23 22.63 -46.95 -7.28
N LEU A 24 22.78 -45.65 -7.60
CA LEU A 24 21.67 -44.82 -8.09
C LEU A 24 21.04 -45.40 -9.38
N GLY A 25 21.81 -46.12 -10.21
CA GLY A 25 21.32 -46.74 -11.44
C GLY A 25 20.41 -47.96 -11.23
N SER A 26 20.43 -48.59 -10.04
CA SER A 26 19.79 -49.88 -9.81
C SER A 26 18.28 -49.79 -9.56
N ARG A 27 17.77 -48.63 -9.11
CA ARG A 27 16.35 -48.42 -8.75
C ARG A 27 15.82 -47.04 -9.22
N PRO A 28 15.74 -46.80 -10.53
CA PRO A 28 15.46 -45.48 -11.11
C PRO A 28 14.09 -44.90 -10.69
N ALA A 29 13.06 -45.75 -10.56
CA ALA A 29 11.73 -45.30 -10.17
C ALA A 29 11.68 -44.66 -8.78
N ARG A 30 12.43 -45.22 -7.82
CA ARG A 30 12.47 -44.72 -6.44
C ARG A 30 13.19 -43.38 -6.35
N LEU A 31 14.28 -43.24 -7.12
CA LEU A 31 15.03 -41.99 -7.21
C LEU A 31 14.19 -40.84 -7.77
N LEU A 32 13.48 -41.10 -8.87
CA LEU A 32 12.58 -40.12 -9.46
C LEU A 32 11.49 -39.69 -8.45
N ALA A 33 10.93 -40.63 -7.70
CA ALA A 33 9.92 -40.31 -6.68
C ALA A 33 10.48 -39.41 -5.55
N THR A 34 11.71 -39.64 -5.08
CA THR A 34 12.35 -38.77 -4.08
C THR A 34 12.74 -37.40 -4.61
N ILE A 35 13.23 -37.33 -5.84
CA ILE A 35 13.58 -36.05 -6.49
C ILE A 35 12.31 -35.23 -6.71
N LEU A 36 11.25 -35.86 -7.22
CA LEU A 36 9.96 -35.18 -7.40
C LEU A 36 9.39 -34.68 -6.08
N GLY A 37 9.42 -35.50 -5.02
CA GLY A 37 8.92 -35.10 -3.71
C GLY A 37 9.68 -33.91 -3.11
N THR A 38 11.01 -33.90 -3.22
CA THR A 38 11.84 -32.80 -2.71
C THR A 38 11.65 -31.51 -3.51
N VAL A 39 11.61 -31.60 -4.84
CA VAL A 39 11.37 -30.45 -5.72
C VAL A 39 9.97 -29.87 -5.50
N LEU A 40 8.93 -30.71 -5.42
CA LEU A 40 7.57 -30.27 -5.13
C LEU A 40 7.44 -29.65 -3.73
N GLY A 41 8.09 -30.23 -2.72
CA GLY A 41 8.07 -29.70 -1.36
C GLY A 41 8.70 -28.31 -1.24
N ILE A 42 9.90 -28.13 -1.80
CA ILE A 42 10.59 -26.83 -1.83
C ILE A 42 9.80 -25.84 -2.71
N GLY A 43 9.32 -26.28 -3.87
CA GLY A 43 8.52 -25.45 -4.79
C GLY A 43 7.24 -24.93 -4.15
N ALA A 44 6.50 -25.76 -3.41
CA ALA A 44 5.29 -25.37 -2.71
C ALA A 44 5.56 -24.36 -1.59
N LEU A 45 6.66 -24.52 -0.83
CA LEU A 45 7.08 -23.56 0.18
C LEU A 45 7.42 -22.20 -0.45
N VAL A 46 8.26 -22.20 -1.50
CA VAL A 46 8.68 -20.98 -2.20
C VAL A 46 7.48 -20.26 -2.83
N ALA A 47 6.55 -21.00 -3.46
CA ALA A 47 5.34 -20.42 -4.03
C ALA A 47 4.45 -19.78 -2.97
N THR A 48 4.23 -20.47 -1.84
CA THR A 48 3.45 -19.93 -0.70
C THR A 48 4.08 -18.64 -0.18
N VAL A 49 5.40 -18.62 0.03
CA VAL A 49 6.13 -17.43 0.50
C VAL A 49 6.08 -16.31 -0.53
N GLY A 50 6.26 -16.60 -1.83
CA GLY A 50 6.20 -15.60 -2.90
C GLY A 50 4.80 -14.98 -3.06
N PHE A 51 3.75 -15.79 -2.96
CA PHE A 51 2.37 -15.30 -2.95
C PHE A 51 2.07 -14.47 -1.71
N ALA A 52 2.50 -14.93 -0.53
CA ALA A 52 2.35 -14.16 0.71
C ALA A 52 3.07 -12.81 0.63
N GLN A 53 4.31 -12.78 0.14
CA GLN A 53 5.07 -11.53 -0.07
C GLN A 53 4.38 -10.60 -1.06
N THR A 54 3.79 -11.14 -2.14
CA THR A 54 3.07 -10.32 -3.13
C THR A 54 1.76 -9.78 -2.56
N ALA A 55 0.99 -10.59 -1.85
CA ALA A 55 -0.24 -10.18 -1.18
C ALA A 55 0.06 -9.14 -0.08
N SER A 56 1.08 -9.38 0.73
CA SER A 56 1.57 -8.42 1.73
C SER A 56 2.08 -7.14 1.10
N ALA A 57 2.76 -7.18 -0.06
CA ALA A 57 3.21 -5.98 -0.77
C ALA A 57 2.06 -5.21 -1.44
N GLN A 58 0.95 -5.85 -1.81
CA GLN A 58 -0.24 -5.16 -2.32
C GLN A 58 -1.03 -4.50 -1.19
N ILE A 59 -1.21 -5.19 -0.06
CA ILE A 59 -1.85 -4.63 1.13
C ILE A 59 -0.98 -3.51 1.72
N ALA A 60 0.33 -3.72 1.84
CA ALA A 60 1.27 -2.70 2.27
C ALA A 60 1.20 -1.50 1.33
N ARG A 61 1.27 -1.64 -0.01
CA ARG A 61 1.15 -0.49 -0.93
C ARG A 61 -0.17 0.29 -0.79
N GLN A 62 -1.28 -0.36 -0.44
CA GLN A 62 -2.54 0.33 -0.14
C GLN A 62 -2.47 1.17 1.16
N PHE A 63 -1.60 0.80 2.10
CA PHE A 63 -1.35 1.53 3.34
C PHE A 63 -0.09 2.44 3.27
N ASP A 64 0.89 2.14 2.42
CA ASP A 64 2.29 2.59 2.48
C ASP A 64 2.64 3.66 1.43
N THR A 65 1.75 3.95 0.48
CA THR A 65 1.88 5.18 -0.34
C THR A 65 1.63 6.48 0.47
N ALA A 66 1.34 6.39 1.78
CA ALA A 66 1.20 7.54 2.67
C ALA A 66 1.82 7.35 4.07
N ALA A 67 1.99 6.13 4.57
CA ALA A 67 2.19 5.91 6.01
C ALA A 67 3.60 6.20 6.57
N GLY A 68 4.63 6.37 5.74
CA GLY A 68 5.99 6.61 6.24
C GLY A 68 6.27 8.06 6.66
N THR A 69 5.64 9.03 6.00
CA THR A 69 6.00 10.46 6.10
C THR A 69 4.79 11.40 6.20
N GLN A 70 3.57 10.92 6.00
CA GLN A 70 2.37 11.75 6.04
C GLN A 70 1.58 11.49 7.32
N MET A 71 1.16 12.57 7.97
CA MET A 71 0.35 12.54 9.19
C MET A 71 -0.95 13.29 8.94
N VAL A 72 -2.08 12.66 9.25
CA VAL A 72 -3.40 13.28 9.14
C VAL A 72 -3.85 13.73 10.53
N VAL A 73 -4.13 15.03 10.67
CA VAL A 73 -4.65 15.61 11.91
C VAL A 73 -6.12 15.91 11.73
N SER A 74 -6.96 15.27 12.55
CA SER A 74 -8.41 15.48 12.56
C SER A 74 -8.88 15.97 13.92
N PRO A 75 -9.96 16.77 13.99
CA PRO A 75 -10.57 17.12 15.26
C PRO A 75 -10.95 15.86 16.04
N ALA A 76 -10.75 15.86 17.36
CA ALA A 76 -11.27 14.83 18.21
C ALA A 76 -12.80 14.78 18.08
N GLN A 77 -13.38 13.59 18.20
CA GLN A 77 -14.82 13.40 18.09
C GLN A 77 -15.39 12.94 19.43
N ALA A 78 -16.55 13.45 19.81
CA ALA A 78 -17.29 13.00 20.98
C ALA A 78 -18.64 12.43 20.56
N GLN A 79 -19.07 11.39 21.28
CA GLN A 79 -20.38 10.79 21.08
C GLN A 79 -21.42 11.55 21.90
N THR A 80 -22.45 12.05 21.23
CA THR A 80 -23.58 12.67 21.91
C THR A 80 -24.47 11.59 22.55
N GLY A 81 -24.75 11.72 23.85
CA GLY A 81 -25.59 10.77 24.59
C GLY A 81 -27.07 10.91 24.20
N GLY A 82 -27.62 9.89 23.55
CA GLY A 82 -29.03 9.81 23.14
C GLY A 82 -29.31 8.61 22.24
N SER A 83 -30.60 8.32 21.99
CA SER A 83 -31.09 7.22 21.13
C SER A 83 -30.56 7.28 19.68
N GLN A 84 -30.04 8.44 19.27
CA GLN A 84 -29.36 8.68 18.01
C GLN A 84 -27.94 9.16 18.31
N SER A 85 -27.04 8.25 18.70
CA SER A 85 -25.63 8.59 18.96
C SER A 85 -24.99 9.14 17.69
N LYS A 86 -24.86 10.47 17.59
CA LYS A 86 -24.11 11.13 16.53
C LYS A 86 -22.73 11.52 17.07
N SER A 87 -21.70 11.19 16.30
CA SER A 87 -20.34 11.63 16.53
C SER A 87 -20.22 13.09 16.08
N VAL A 88 -19.79 13.97 16.97
CA VAL A 88 -19.59 15.40 16.68
C VAL A 88 -18.15 15.80 16.97
N ALA A 89 -17.57 16.64 16.11
CA ALA A 89 -16.24 17.19 16.34
C ALA A 89 -16.24 18.06 17.60
N THR A 90 -15.30 17.82 18.51
CA THR A 90 -15.15 18.57 19.77
C THR A 90 -14.40 19.88 19.61
N GLY A 91 -13.84 20.14 18.43
CA GLY A 91 -13.10 21.35 18.10
C GLY A 91 -13.06 21.62 16.61
N ARG A 92 -12.50 22.78 16.25
CA ARG A 92 -12.23 23.17 14.86
C ARG A 92 -10.75 23.44 14.69
N ILE A 93 -10.19 22.94 13.59
CA ILE A 93 -8.84 23.30 13.18
C ILE A 93 -8.92 24.72 12.61
N PRO A 94 -8.08 25.66 13.09
CA PRO A 94 -8.09 27.03 12.59
C PRO A 94 -7.51 27.11 11.16
N TRP A 95 -7.82 28.18 10.44
CA TRP A 95 -7.37 28.37 9.05
C TRP A 95 -5.84 28.49 8.93
N ASP A 96 -5.18 28.98 9.97
CA ASP A 96 -3.70 29.03 10.08
C ASP A 96 -3.09 27.70 10.59
N GLY A 97 -3.87 26.63 10.63
CA GLY A 97 -3.47 25.33 11.17
C GLY A 97 -2.26 24.72 10.45
N ALA A 98 -2.25 24.75 9.12
CA ALA A 98 -1.11 24.27 8.32
C ALA A 98 0.16 25.09 8.62
N GLU A 99 0.06 26.42 8.62
CA GLU A 99 1.17 27.34 8.89
C GLU A 99 1.79 27.18 10.29
N ARG A 100 1.00 26.70 11.26
CA ARG A 100 1.48 26.35 12.60
C ARG A 100 2.23 25.02 12.60
N VAL A 101 1.71 24.03 11.88
CA VAL A 101 2.32 22.69 11.75
C VAL A 101 3.64 22.77 10.99
N ASP A 102 3.73 23.64 9.98
CA ASP A 102 4.94 23.86 9.18
C ASP A 102 6.16 24.30 10.02
N ARG A 103 5.92 24.90 11.19
CA ARG A 103 6.97 25.34 12.12
C ARG A 103 7.53 24.20 12.99
N LEU A 104 6.94 23.01 12.93
CA LEU A 104 7.40 21.86 13.69
C LEU A 104 8.62 21.23 13.00
N ALA A 105 9.60 20.81 13.81
CA ALA A 105 10.80 20.19 13.29
C ALA A 105 10.48 18.88 12.54
N GLY A 106 10.95 18.77 11.30
CA GLY A 106 10.75 17.60 10.44
C GLY A 106 9.52 17.66 9.54
N VAL A 107 8.69 18.71 9.64
CA VAL A 107 7.62 18.96 8.66
C VAL A 107 8.24 19.58 7.41
N LEU A 108 8.00 18.95 6.25
CA LEU A 108 8.49 19.44 4.96
C LEU A 108 7.42 20.22 4.18
N ALA A 109 6.16 19.82 4.34
CA ALA A 109 5.01 20.47 3.74
C ALA A 109 3.76 20.17 4.59
N SER A 110 2.81 21.10 4.56
CA SER A 110 1.55 20.96 5.29
C SER A 110 0.40 21.58 4.49
N ALA A 111 -0.79 21.01 4.67
CA ALA A 111 -1.99 21.49 3.99
C ALA A 111 -3.24 21.23 4.83
N LEU A 112 -4.25 22.08 4.64
CA LEU A 112 -5.60 21.83 5.11
C LEU A 112 -6.41 21.20 3.98
N ILE A 113 -7.23 20.23 4.35
CA ILE A 113 -8.23 19.62 3.48
C ILE A 113 -9.51 19.37 4.28
N ALA A 114 -10.65 19.65 3.68
CA ALA A 114 -11.95 19.39 4.26
C ALA A 114 -12.93 18.97 3.17
N GLU A 115 -13.68 17.90 3.42
CA GLU A 115 -14.81 17.56 2.57
C GLU A 115 -15.92 18.61 2.74
N VAL A 116 -16.43 19.10 1.62
CA VAL A 116 -17.53 20.05 1.58
C VAL A 116 -18.79 19.26 1.20
N PRO A 117 -19.71 19.00 2.14
CA PRO A 117 -20.93 18.30 1.83
C PRO A 117 -21.78 19.15 0.89
N LEU A 118 -22.17 18.56 -0.23
CA LEU A 118 -23.16 19.14 -1.14
C LEU A 118 -24.55 18.86 -0.58
N GLY A 119 -25.46 19.84 -0.63
CA GLY A 119 -26.85 19.59 -0.29
C GLY A 119 -27.51 18.64 -1.28
N ASP A 120 -28.63 18.01 -0.90
CA ASP A 120 -29.37 17.09 -1.80
C ASP A 120 -29.81 17.73 -3.12
N SER A 121 -29.83 19.06 -3.18
CA SER A 121 -30.21 19.86 -4.36
C SER A 121 -29.01 20.40 -5.14
N ASP A 122 -27.79 20.27 -4.61
CA ASP A 122 -26.57 20.79 -5.24
C ASP A 122 -25.89 19.69 -6.06
N SER A 123 -25.53 19.99 -7.30
CA SER A 123 -24.81 19.06 -8.15
C SER A 123 -23.66 19.75 -8.87
N ILE A 124 -22.55 19.02 -8.99
CA ILE A 124 -21.43 19.43 -9.84
C ILE A 124 -21.79 19.00 -11.25
N THR A 125 -22.01 19.97 -12.12
CA THR A 125 -22.38 19.73 -13.51
C THR A 125 -21.19 19.98 -14.42
N ALA A 126 -20.99 19.09 -15.39
CA ALA A 126 -20.12 19.33 -16.53
C ALA A 126 -20.95 19.85 -17.71
N VAL A 127 -20.29 20.20 -18.82
CA VAL A 127 -20.99 20.48 -20.07
C VAL A 127 -21.85 19.26 -20.42
N PRO A 128 -23.17 19.42 -20.67
CA PRO A 128 -24.06 18.30 -20.94
C PRO A 128 -23.63 17.59 -22.22
N VAL A 129 -23.04 16.40 -22.08
CA VAL A 129 -22.83 15.47 -23.19
C VAL A 129 -24.06 14.58 -23.24
N ASN A 130 -24.89 14.75 -24.27
CA ASN A 130 -26.09 13.93 -24.45
C ASN A 130 -25.69 12.54 -24.96
N ASP A 131 -25.37 11.63 -24.04
CA ASP A 131 -25.20 10.22 -24.31
C ASP A 131 -26.35 9.42 -23.66
N PRO A 132 -27.36 8.98 -24.44
CA PRO A 132 -28.51 8.25 -23.91
C PRO A 132 -28.16 6.86 -23.36
N SER A 133 -26.92 6.38 -23.56
CA SER A 133 -26.43 5.11 -23.00
C SER A 133 -25.55 5.31 -21.76
N ALA A 134 -25.23 6.56 -21.40
CA ALA A 134 -24.39 6.84 -20.26
C ALA A 134 -25.16 6.62 -18.95
N ALA A 135 -24.51 5.93 -18.01
CA ALA A 135 -25.02 5.83 -16.65
C ALA A 135 -25.15 7.23 -16.02
N PRO A 136 -26.16 7.47 -15.16
CA PRO A 136 -26.28 8.73 -14.43
C PRO A 136 -24.98 8.99 -13.67
N ALA A 137 -24.37 10.16 -13.91
CA ALA A 137 -23.13 10.54 -13.23
C ALA A 137 -23.43 10.82 -11.76
N SER A 138 -22.73 10.12 -10.86
CA SER A 138 -22.67 10.52 -9.45
C SER A 138 -21.89 11.83 -9.36
N SER A 139 -22.38 12.79 -8.58
CA SER A 139 -21.61 13.99 -8.26
C SER A 139 -20.27 13.55 -7.62
N PRO A 140 -19.12 14.05 -8.10
CA PRO A 140 -17.85 13.81 -7.44
C PRO A 140 -17.85 14.45 -6.05
N ALA A 141 -17.02 13.92 -5.15
CA ALA A 141 -16.81 14.53 -3.85
C ALA A 141 -16.16 15.91 -4.02
N LEU A 142 -16.65 16.89 -3.26
CA LEU A 142 -16.11 18.24 -3.25
C LEU A 142 -15.19 18.41 -2.03
N PHE A 143 -13.98 18.88 -2.26
CA PHE A 143 -13.03 19.19 -1.21
C PHE A 143 -12.63 20.66 -1.26
N ALA A 144 -12.59 21.29 -0.09
CA ALA A 144 -11.84 22.51 0.12
C ALA A 144 -10.40 22.13 0.50
N ALA A 145 -9.42 22.78 -0.11
CA ALA A 145 -8.01 22.53 0.18
C ALA A 145 -7.22 23.84 0.22
N SER A 146 -6.13 23.87 0.98
CA SER A 146 -5.17 24.98 0.97
C SER A 146 -4.19 24.86 -0.19
N ALA A 147 -3.54 25.97 -0.58
CA ALA A 147 -2.60 26.03 -1.70
C ALA A 147 -1.42 25.05 -1.59
N GLY A 148 -0.98 24.68 -0.38
CA GLY A 148 0.12 23.73 -0.14
C GLY A 148 -0.24 22.25 -0.32
N MET A 149 -1.49 21.92 -0.68
CA MET A 149 -1.95 20.52 -0.80
C MET A 149 -1.13 19.64 -1.75
N PRO A 150 -0.70 20.13 -2.94
CA PRO A 150 0.09 19.30 -3.85
C PRO A 150 1.45 18.91 -3.26
N GLU A 151 2.09 19.81 -2.52
CA GLU A 151 3.37 19.54 -1.88
C GLU A 151 3.21 18.58 -0.71
N ALA A 152 2.16 18.76 0.11
CA ALA A 152 1.87 17.89 1.24
C ALA A 152 1.48 16.46 0.83
N LEU A 153 0.80 16.31 -0.30
CA LEU A 153 0.37 15.01 -0.84
C LEU A 153 1.29 14.45 -1.93
N GLU A 154 2.40 15.13 -2.24
CA GLU A 154 3.26 14.82 -3.38
C GLU A 154 2.47 14.68 -4.70
N ALA A 155 1.39 15.43 -4.83
CA ALA A 155 0.51 15.39 -5.99
C ALA A 155 1.16 16.11 -7.18
N ARG A 156 0.99 15.53 -8.36
CA ARG A 156 1.52 16.08 -9.60
C ARG A 156 0.42 16.69 -10.45
N VAL A 157 0.58 17.96 -10.80
CA VAL A 157 -0.30 18.64 -11.77
C VAL A 157 -0.03 18.09 -13.17
N VAL A 158 -1.06 17.51 -13.79
CA VAL A 158 -0.97 16.97 -15.15
C VAL A 158 -1.13 18.06 -16.20
N SER A 159 -2.05 19.00 -15.96
CA SER A 159 -2.36 20.10 -16.87
C SER A 159 -2.70 21.37 -16.09
N GLY A 160 -2.28 22.53 -16.62
CA GLY A 160 -2.51 23.82 -16.00
C GLY A 160 -1.62 24.07 -14.78
N ARG A 161 -2.19 24.68 -13.73
CA ARG A 161 -1.53 24.97 -12.46
C ARG A 161 -2.50 24.79 -11.30
N PHE A 162 -1.97 24.47 -10.12
CA PHE A 162 -2.74 24.48 -8.88
C PHE A 162 -3.05 25.92 -8.46
N PHE A 163 -4.06 26.10 -7.61
CA PHE A 163 -4.35 27.41 -7.03
C PHE A 163 -3.30 27.79 -5.99
N ASP A 164 -3.05 29.09 -5.82
CA ASP A 164 -2.04 29.64 -4.94
C ASP A 164 -2.67 30.51 -3.83
N GLY A 165 -1.86 30.93 -2.84
CA GLY A 165 -2.35 31.78 -1.74
C GLY A 165 -2.91 33.13 -2.22
N GLY A 166 -2.57 33.58 -3.43
CA GLY A 166 -3.17 34.77 -4.02
C GLY A 166 -4.64 34.55 -4.41
N HIS A 167 -4.99 33.37 -4.93
CA HIS A 167 -6.38 33.01 -5.21
C HIS A 167 -7.20 32.89 -3.92
N ASP A 168 -6.60 32.29 -2.87
CA ASP A 168 -7.24 32.18 -1.55
C ASP A 168 -7.53 33.56 -0.95
N ALA A 169 -6.53 34.45 -0.96
CA ALA A 169 -6.68 35.82 -0.44
C ALA A 169 -7.71 36.67 -1.19
N ARG A 170 -7.94 36.41 -2.49
CA ARG A 170 -8.95 37.11 -3.31
C ARG A 170 -10.30 36.42 -3.34
N ALA A 171 -10.42 35.22 -2.76
CA ALA A 171 -11.57 34.34 -2.93
C ALA A 171 -11.91 34.10 -4.43
N ASP A 172 -10.88 33.87 -5.24
CA ASP A 172 -11.05 33.57 -6.66
C ASP A 172 -11.77 32.23 -6.84
N ARG A 173 -12.69 32.16 -7.81
CA ARG A 173 -13.47 30.95 -8.11
C ARG A 173 -12.65 30.00 -9.00
N VAL A 174 -11.75 29.25 -8.38
CA VAL A 174 -10.90 28.26 -9.04
C VAL A 174 -11.16 26.86 -8.48
N ALA A 175 -11.05 25.86 -9.33
CA ALA A 175 -11.19 24.46 -8.96
C ALA A 175 -10.15 23.63 -9.71
N VAL A 176 -9.70 22.54 -9.08
CA VAL A 176 -8.80 21.55 -9.67
C VAL A 176 -9.53 20.22 -9.70
N LEU A 177 -9.37 19.50 -10.81
CA LEU A 177 -9.90 18.15 -10.97
C LEU A 177 -8.76 17.16 -10.78
N GLY A 178 -9.01 16.10 -10.02
CA GLY A 178 -8.05 15.05 -9.69
C GLY A 178 -8.74 13.71 -9.52
#